data_AF-A0A0L6W9U7-F1
#
_entry.id   AF-A0A0L6W9U7-F1
#
_cell.length_a   1.000
_cell.length_b   1.000
_cell.length_c   1.000
_cell.angle_alpha   90.00
_cell.angle_beta   90.00
_cell.angle_gamma   90.00
#
_symmetry.space_group_name_H-M   'P 1'
#
loop_
_entity.id
_entity.type
_entity.pdbx_description
1 polymer ?
#
loop_
_entity_poly.entity_id
_entity_poly.type
_entity_poly.pdbx_seq_one_letter_code
_entity_poly.pdbx_strand_id
1 'polypeptide(L)'
;MTEIVSPAWVVVVGHYLRGPRANNRVPYYIVTIRVGGMLRTPYTYLRFSPPLSRTRKPVKYYLIDFDLSKEYPPGGPSRLEEPPWGGDKTVPEHLIPDAPPCDPFPVDVYCLGNCIRENFLDGDEFHKGRKGFEFMRELVDDMTNPDPLKRPQMSQAASRLNSIIDGLSDWQLRSPIVEVGQRTKVTTFVKHWTKQLVRKARGIPAIPKV
;
A
#
# COMPACT_ATOMS: atom_id res chain seq x y z
N MET A 1 -33.12 -27.24 -19.39
CA MET A 1 -32.83 -25.92 -19.99
C MET A 1 -33.37 -24.88 -19.02
N THR A 2 -32.48 -24.00 -18.56
CA THR A 2 -32.70 -22.79 -17.72
C THR A 2 -33.40 -22.98 -16.36
N GLU A 3 -32.59 -23.28 -15.35
CA GLU A 3 -32.91 -22.92 -13.96
C GLU A 3 -32.84 -21.41 -13.77
N ILE A 4 -33.91 -20.87 -13.20
CA ILE A 4 -33.96 -19.55 -12.59
C ILE A 4 -33.23 -19.66 -11.25
N VAL A 5 -32.08 -19.00 -11.11
CA VAL A 5 -31.42 -18.85 -9.81
C VAL A 5 -31.39 -17.38 -9.45
N SER A 6 -32.13 -17.05 -8.39
CA SER A 6 -32.05 -15.81 -7.62
C SER A 6 -32.55 -16.12 -6.19
N PRO A 7 -32.10 -15.43 -5.15
CA PRO A 7 -30.72 -15.24 -4.71
C PRO A 7 -30.55 -15.84 -3.30
N ALA A 8 -29.33 -16.26 -2.94
CA ALA A 8 -29.03 -16.66 -1.58
C ALA A 8 -29.12 -15.44 -0.64
N TRP A 9 -30.01 -15.49 0.35
CA TRP A 9 -30.11 -14.49 1.41
C TRP A 9 -28.85 -14.54 2.29
N VAL A 10 -28.15 -13.41 2.43
CA VAL A 10 -27.08 -13.24 3.40
C VAL A 10 -27.70 -12.75 4.72
N VAL A 11 -27.77 -13.62 5.72
CA VAL A 11 -28.16 -13.23 7.08
C VAL A 11 -26.89 -12.94 7.88
N VAL A 12 -26.64 -11.66 8.18
CA VAL A 12 -25.55 -11.23 9.07
C VAL A 12 -26.09 -11.20 10.50
N VAL A 13 -25.76 -12.20 11.31
CA VAL A 13 -26.04 -12.17 12.76
C VAL A 13 -24.77 -11.77 13.50
N GLY A 14 -24.72 -10.54 14.00
CA GLY A 14 -23.66 -10.06 14.88
C GLY A 14 -23.97 -10.43 16.34
N HIS A 15 -23.13 -11.24 16.97
CA HIS A 15 -23.21 -11.47 18.41
C HIS A 15 -22.11 -10.71 19.15
N TYR A 16 -22.53 -9.86 20.09
CA TYR A 16 -21.66 -9.12 21.00
C TYR A 16 -21.26 -10.02 22.17
N LEU A 17 -20.01 -10.47 22.21
CA LEU A 17 -19.49 -11.21 23.37
C LEU A 17 -18.71 -10.27 24.29
N ARG A 18 -19.32 -9.94 25.43
CA ARG A 18 -18.70 -9.18 26.51
C ARG A 18 -17.92 -10.13 27.41
N GLY A 19 -16.62 -10.27 27.18
CA GLY A 19 -15.73 -11.03 28.08
C GLY A 19 -15.48 -10.29 29.41
N PRO A 20 -15.27 -11.01 30.53
CA PRO A 20 -14.99 -10.38 31.82
C PRO A 20 -13.57 -9.79 31.86
N ARG A 21 -13.48 -8.59 32.45
CA ARG A 21 -12.33 -7.70 32.68
C ARG A 21 -10.94 -8.36 32.67
N ALA A 22 -10.06 -7.92 31.76
CA ALA A 22 -8.70 -7.44 32.06
C ALA A 22 -8.00 -6.88 30.80
N ASN A 23 -7.70 -5.58 30.85
CA ASN A 23 -6.69 -4.82 30.11
C ASN A 23 -6.43 -5.05 28.60
N ASN A 24 -6.86 -4.05 27.82
CA ASN A 24 -6.23 -3.53 26.61
C ASN A 24 -6.04 -4.46 25.40
N ARG A 25 -7.14 -4.96 24.82
CA ARG A 25 -7.18 -5.34 23.39
C ARG A 25 -8.42 -4.78 22.72
N VAL A 26 -8.21 -4.15 21.56
CA VAL A 26 -9.24 -3.64 20.64
C VAL A 26 -10.25 -4.74 20.29
N PRO A 27 -11.56 -4.45 20.27
CA PRO A 27 -12.57 -5.41 19.86
C PRO A 27 -12.37 -5.74 18.37
N TYR A 28 -12.42 -7.02 18.01
CA TYR A 28 -12.41 -7.46 16.63
C TYR A 28 -13.77 -8.08 16.29
N TYR A 29 -14.35 -7.64 15.17
CA TYR A 29 -15.57 -8.18 14.62
C TYR A 29 -15.22 -9.43 13.80
N ILE A 30 -15.83 -10.56 14.13
CA ILE A 30 -15.75 -11.77 13.29
C ILE A 30 -17.04 -11.81 12.46
N VAL A 31 -16.94 -11.43 11.18
CA VAL A 31 -18.02 -11.61 10.22
C VAL A 31 -17.98 -13.07 9.77
N THR A 32 -19.00 -13.84 10.13
CA THR A 32 -19.12 -15.24 9.68
C THR A 32 -20.06 -15.28 8.49
N ILE A 33 -19.52 -15.57 7.30
CA ILE A 33 -20.34 -15.84 6.10
C ILE A 33 -20.65 -17.34 6.12
N ARG A 34 -21.92 -17.70 6.27
CA ARG A 34 -22.39 -19.08 6.27
C ARG A 34 -22.96 -19.40 4.89
N VAL A 35 -22.22 -20.15 4.07
CA VAL A 35 -22.77 -20.80 2.87
C VAL A 35 -23.24 -22.19 3.30
N GLY A 36 -24.51 -22.51 3.04
CA GLY A 36 -25.18 -23.70 3.56
C GLY A 36 -24.56 -25.03 3.11
N GLY A 37 -24.36 -25.94 4.07
CA GLY A 37 -23.89 -27.32 3.84
C GLY A 37 -23.35 -27.95 5.15
N MET A 38 -24.22 -28.73 5.81
CA MET A 38 -24.02 -29.57 7.01
C MET A 38 -22.61 -30.24 7.07
N LEU A 39 -21.85 -30.26 8.18
CA LEU A 39 -22.07 -30.98 9.44
C LEU A 39 -21.14 -30.45 10.56
N ARG A 40 -21.60 -30.61 11.80
CA ARG A 40 -20.95 -30.24 13.07
C ARG A 40 -19.48 -30.72 13.16
N THR A 41 -18.57 -29.80 13.46
CA THR A 41 -17.35 -30.10 14.22
C THR A 41 -17.33 -29.25 15.50
N PRO A 42 -17.08 -29.83 16.67
CA PRO A 42 -17.07 -29.10 17.95
C PRO A 42 -15.96 -28.05 17.92
N TYR A 43 -16.27 -26.86 18.42
CA TYR A 43 -15.42 -25.67 18.52
C TYR A 43 -13.93 -26.00 18.71
N THR A 44 -13.20 -26.15 17.62
CA THR A 44 -11.75 -26.13 17.65
C THR A 44 -11.36 -24.70 17.92
N TYR A 45 -10.82 -24.46 19.12
CA TYR A 45 -10.11 -23.23 19.47
C TYR A 45 -9.33 -22.73 18.26
N LEU A 46 -9.61 -21.49 17.85
CA LEU A 46 -8.84 -20.79 16.82
C LEU A 46 -7.36 -20.95 17.15
N ARG A 47 -6.67 -21.85 16.45
CA ARG A 47 -5.23 -22.01 16.59
C ARG A 47 -4.63 -20.65 16.28
N PHE A 48 -3.99 -20.05 17.27
CA PHE A 48 -3.18 -18.86 17.09
C PHE A 48 -2.11 -19.21 16.05
N SER A 49 -2.35 -18.86 14.80
CA SER A 49 -1.37 -19.04 13.74
C SER A 49 -0.38 -17.88 13.91
N PRO A 50 0.91 -18.15 14.20
CA PRO A 50 1.88 -17.08 14.34
C PRO A 50 1.90 -16.26 13.05
N PRO A 51 1.95 -14.92 13.13
CA PRO A 51 1.92 -14.05 11.96
C PRO A 51 3.08 -14.42 11.03
N LEU A 52 2.74 -14.73 9.79
CA LEU A 52 3.70 -15.12 8.79
C LEU A 52 4.39 -13.87 8.24
N SER A 53 5.70 -13.95 8.09
CA SER A 53 6.45 -12.83 7.53
C SER A 53 6.13 -12.65 6.05
N ARG A 54 5.94 -11.41 5.64
CA ARG A 54 5.80 -10.98 4.23
C ARG A 54 6.93 -11.47 3.33
N THR A 55 8.14 -11.68 3.88
CA THR A 55 9.28 -12.27 3.14
C THR A 55 9.09 -13.76 2.83
N ARG A 56 8.38 -14.52 3.69
CA ARG A 56 8.14 -15.96 3.51
C ARG A 56 6.80 -16.24 2.82
N LYS A 57 5.84 -15.33 3.00
CA LYS A 57 4.54 -15.35 2.34
C LYS A 57 4.32 -13.98 1.71
N PRO A 58 4.72 -13.77 0.44
CA PRO A 58 4.49 -12.52 -0.24
C PRO A 58 3.00 -12.15 -0.22
N VAL A 59 2.77 -10.84 -0.27
CA VAL A 59 1.42 -10.27 -0.34
C VAL A 59 1.37 -9.45 -1.63
N LYS A 60 0.30 -9.64 -2.40
CA LYS A 60 -0.01 -8.80 -3.57
C LYS A 60 -0.75 -7.55 -3.10
N TYR A 61 -0.33 -6.39 -3.59
CA TYR A 61 -1.00 -5.12 -3.38
C TYR A 61 -1.76 -4.74 -4.64
N TYR A 62 -2.94 -4.18 -4.45
CA TYR A 62 -3.78 -3.67 -5.52
C TYR A 62 -4.17 -2.24 -5.18
N LEU A 63 -4.19 -1.38 -6.19
CA LEU A 63 -4.91 -0.12 -6.09
C LEU A 63 -6.40 -0.45 -6.05
N ILE A 64 -7.11 0.24 -5.17
CA ILE A 64 -8.55 0.10 -4.96
C ILE A 64 -9.16 1.50 -5.04
N ASP A 65 -10.49 1.55 -5.00
CA ASP A 65 -11.26 2.79 -4.99
C ASP A 65 -11.08 3.59 -6.29
N PHE A 66 -11.82 3.16 -7.31
CA PHE A 66 -11.79 3.74 -8.66
C PHE A 66 -12.97 4.68 -8.89
N ASP A 67 -13.64 5.14 -7.84
CA ASP A 67 -14.87 5.94 -7.94
C ASP A 67 -14.64 7.30 -8.63
N LEU A 68 -13.40 7.81 -8.59
CA LEU A 68 -12.96 9.02 -9.29
C LEU A 68 -12.19 8.74 -10.59
N SER A 69 -12.03 7.46 -10.98
CA SER A 69 -11.27 7.08 -12.16
C SER A 69 -12.08 7.27 -13.45
N LYS A 70 -11.40 7.69 -14.51
CA LYS A 70 -11.95 7.83 -15.85
C LYS A 70 -11.10 7.06 -16.84
N GLU A 71 -11.75 6.41 -17.80
CA GLU A 71 -11.07 5.74 -18.91
C GLU A 71 -11.01 6.68 -20.12
N TYR A 72 -9.82 6.81 -20.71
CA TYR A 72 -9.60 7.64 -21.90
C TYR A 72 -9.23 6.74 -23.09
N PRO A 73 -10.17 6.50 -24.04
CA PRO A 73 -9.90 5.62 -25.17
C PRO A 73 -8.92 6.26 -26.17
N PRO A 74 -8.09 5.46 -26.87
CA PRO A 74 -7.23 5.95 -27.94
C PRO A 74 -8.07 6.64 -29.03
N GLY A 75 -7.72 7.89 -29.38
CA GLY A 75 -8.44 8.67 -30.40
C GLY A 75 -9.75 9.31 -29.93
N GLY A 76 -10.05 9.30 -28.62
CA GLY A 76 -11.16 10.02 -28.02
C GLY A 76 -10.96 11.54 -27.97
N PRO A 77 -11.93 12.28 -27.40
CA PRO A 77 -11.82 13.73 -27.18
C PRO A 77 -10.63 14.07 -26.27
N SER A 78 -10.26 15.36 -26.24
CA SER A 78 -9.17 15.86 -25.38
C SER A 78 -9.37 15.40 -23.93
N ARG A 79 -8.33 14.80 -23.35
CA ARG A 79 -8.33 14.26 -21.97
C ARG A 79 -8.21 15.33 -20.88
N LEU A 80 -8.46 16.58 -21.20
CA LEU A 80 -8.34 17.68 -20.25
C LEU A 80 -9.57 17.73 -19.36
N GLU A 81 -9.34 17.84 -18.05
CA GLU A 81 -10.37 17.81 -17.03
C GLU A 81 -10.36 19.11 -16.21
N GLU A 82 -11.51 19.56 -15.73
CA GLU A 82 -11.66 20.77 -14.92
C GLU A 82 -11.26 20.52 -13.45
N PRO A 83 -10.21 21.19 -12.93
CA PRO A 83 -9.76 21.00 -11.55
C PRO A 83 -10.65 21.75 -10.54
N PRO A 84 -10.62 21.38 -9.24
CA PRO A 84 -9.82 20.32 -8.64
C PRO A 84 -10.55 18.96 -8.59
N TRP A 85 -9.79 17.87 -8.60
CA TRP A 85 -10.26 16.53 -8.28
C TRP A 85 -9.28 15.77 -7.39
N GLY A 86 -9.72 14.63 -6.87
CA GLY A 86 -8.91 13.76 -6.02
C GLY A 86 -8.81 14.25 -4.57
N GLY A 87 -8.10 13.45 -3.75
CA GLY A 87 -7.90 13.74 -2.33
C GLY A 87 -6.66 14.58 -2.01
N ASP A 88 -5.66 14.61 -2.91
CA ASP A 88 -4.44 15.38 -2.71
C ASP A 88 -4.68 16.85 -3.04
N LYS A 89 -4.69 17.68 -1.99
CA LYS A 89 -4.93 19.12 -2.09
C LYS A 89 -3.67 19.92 -2.37
N THR A 90 -2.53 19.27 -2.58
CA THR A 90 -1.23 19.92 -2.80
C THR A 90 -0.83 19.96 -4.27
N VAL A 91 -1.64 19.38 -5.18
CA VAL A 91 -1.40 19.38 -6.62
C VAL A 91 -1.25 20.83 -7.13
N PRO A 92 -0.07 21.24 -7.62
CA PRO A 92 0.24 22.64 -7.90
C PRO A 92 -0.72 23.33 -8.89
N GLU A 93 -1.08 22.63 -9.95
CA GLU A 93 -2.00 23.11 -10.99
C GLU A 93 -3.44 23.27 -10.50
N HIS A 94 -3.84 22.52 -9.46
CA HIS A 94 -5.17 22.66 -8.84
C HIS A 94 -5.28 23.87 -7.91
N LEU A 95 -4.14 24.47 -7.52
CA LEU A 95 -4.09 25.62 -6.61
C LEU A 95 -4.24 26.97 -7.33
N ILE A 96 -4.25 26.97 -8.66
CA ILE A 96 -4.41 28.19 -9.46
C ILE A 96 -5.89 28.62 -9.40
N PRO A 97 -6.21 29.88 -9.05
CA PRO A 97 -7.59 30.38 -9.13
C PRO A 97 -8.11 30.27 -10.56
N ASP A 98 -9.33 29.74 -10.72
CA ASP A 98 -9.96 29.49 -12.03
C ASP A 98 -9.03 28.67 -12.98
N ALA A 99 -8.35 27.67 -12.41
CA ALA A 99 -7.40 26.83 -13.12
C ALA A 99 -8.02 26.26 -14.41
N PRO A 100 -7.31 26.38 -15.56
CA PRO A 100 -7.80 25.82 -16.81
C PRO A 100 -7.82 24.29 -16.74
N PRO A 101 -8.59 23.63 -17.64
CA PRO A 101 -8.57 22.18 -17.73
C PRO A 101 -7.15 21.63 -17.92
N CYS A 102 -6.75 20.65 -17.13
CA CYS A 102 -5.41 20.06 -17.16
C CYS A 102 -5.44 18.54 -17.40
N ASP A 103 -4.29 18.00 -17.80
CA ASP A 103 -4.13 16.57 -18.09
C ASP A 103 -4.07 15.77 -16.77
N PRO A 104 -4.93 14.77 -16.55
CA PRO A 104 -4.96 13.99 -15.33
C PRO A 104 -3.76 13.06 -15.15
N PHE A 105 -3.06 12.65 -16.23
CA PHE A 105 -1.97 11.69 -16.08
C PHE A 105 -0.75 12.24 -15.32
N PRO A 106 -0.26 13.47 -15.59
CA PRO A 106 0.74 14.11 -14.74
C PRO A 106 0.25 14.34 -13.29
N VAL A 107 -1.05 14.54 -13.08
CA VAL A 107 -1.64 14.67 -11.74
C VAL A 107 -1.52 13.34 -10.98
N ASP A 108 -1.85 12.21 -11.60
CA ASP A 108 -1.70 10.88 -10.98
C ASP A 108 -0.24 10.56 -10.62
N VAL A 109 0.70 10.95 -11.50
CA VAL A 109 2.14 10.83 -11.21
C VAL A 109 2.52 11.65 -9.99
N TYR A 110 2.04 12.90 -9.89
CA TYR A 110 2.27 13.75 -8.74
C TYR A 110 1.69 13.15 -7.46
N CYS A 111 0.42 12.75 -7.47
CA CYS A 111 -0.27 12.17 -6.31
C CYS A 111 0.44 10.91 -5.79
N LEU A 112 0.87 10.02 -6.70
CA LEU A 112 1.62 8.83 -6.30
C LEU A 112 2.99 9.18 -5.73
N GLY A 113 3.71 10.11 -6.37
CA GLY A 113 5.00 10.60 -5.88
C GLY A 113 4.87 11.25 -4.50
N ASN A 114 3.86 12.09 -4.31
CA ASN A 114 3.61 12.77 -3.05
C ASN A 114 3.20 11.80 -1.94
N CYS A 115 2.35 10.81 -2.25
CA CYS A 115 2.04 9.73 -1.32
C CYS A 115 3.30 9.00 -0.84
N ILE A 116 4.26 8.71 -1.74
CA ILE A 116 5.55 8.11 -1.35
C ILE A 116 6.38 9.08 -0.50
N ARG A 117 6.44 10.36 -0.90
CA ARG A 117 7.17 11.42 -0.19
C ARG A 117 6.72 11.53 1.27
N GLU A 118 5.41 11.65 1.49
CA GLU A 118 4.80 11.81 2.81
C GLU A 118 4.91 10.53 3.66
N ASN A 119 4.68 9.35 3.07
CA ASN A 119 4.65 8.11 3.84
C ASN A 119 6.04 7.51 4.15
N PHE A 120 7.04 7.77 3.29
CA PHE A 120 8.33 7.10 3.36
C PHE A 120 9.53 8.03 3.45
N LEU A 121 9.53 9.21 2.82
CA LEU A 121 10.72 10.06 2.78
C LEU A 121 10.71 11.10 3.89
N ASP A 122 9.77 12.03 3.82
CA ASP A 122 9.81 13.27 4.60
C ASP A 122 8.86 13.21 5.80
N GLY A 123 7.76 12.46 5.69
CA GLY A 123 6.69 12.47 6.70
C GLY A 123 5.63 13.53 6.40
N ASP A 124 4.54 13.48 7.15
CA ASP A 124 3.49 14.49 7.22
C ASP A 124 3.01 14.61 8.68
N GLU A 125 1.84 15.21 8.92
CA GLU A 125 1.25 15.31 10.27
C GLU A 125 0.95 13.94 10.92
N PHE A 126 0.66 12.92 10.12
CA PHE A 126 0.21 11.59 10.54
C PHE A 126 1.29 10.50 10.40
N HIS A 127 2.27 10.70 9.52
CA HIS A 127 3.27 9.75 9.11
C HIS A 127 4.67 10.29 9.38
N LYS A 128 5.57 9.41 9.84
CA LYS A 128 6.98 9.75 9.97
C LYS A 128 7.75 9.18 8.78
N GLY A 129 8.67 9.99 8.26
CA GLY A 129 9.67 9.53 7.31
C GLY A 129 10.40 8.27 7.80
N ARG A 130 10.89 7.47 6.87
CA ARG A 130 11.52 6.17 7.09
C ARG A 130 12.98 6.23 6.64
N LYS A 131 13.88 5.77 7.49
CA LYS A 131 15.30 5.66 7.14
C LYS A 131 15.52 4.56 6.10
N GLY A 132 16.47 4.79 5.19
CA GLY A 132 16.89 3.80 4.20
C GLY A 132 16.07 3.84 2.91
N PHE A 133 15.16 4.80 2.75
CA PHE A 133 14.35 5.02 1.55
C PHE A 133 14.87 6.16 0.67
N GLU A 134 16.00 6.77 1.04
CA GLU A 134 16.59 7.92 0.35
C GLU A 134 16.97 7.61 -1.11
N PHE A 135 17.13 6.33 -1.47
CA PHE A 135 17.37 5.89 -2.84
C PHE A 135 16.22 6.22 -3.81
N MET A 136 15.00 6.47 -3.30
CA MET A 136 13.85 6.87 -4.14
C MET A 136 13.75 8.38 -4.33
N ARG A 137 14.54 9.18 -3.60
CA ARG A 137 14.35 10.63 -3.49
C ARG A 137 14.37 11.32 -4.84
N GLU A 138 15.39 11.06 -5.66
CA GLU A 138 15.51 11.65 -7.00
C GLU A 138 14.28 11.35 -7.88
N LEU A 139 13.80 10.10 -7.88
CA LEU A 139 12.61 9.73 -8.64
C LEU A 139 11.35 10.44 -8.12
N VAL A 140 11.18 10.50 -6.79
CA VAL A 140 10.01 11.14 -6.17
C VAL A 140 10.02 12.66 -6.40
N ASP A 141 11.18 13.29 -6.35
CA ASP A 141 11.33 14.72 -6.63
C ASP A 141 10.93 15.03 -8.09
N ASP A 142 11.33 14.17 -9.04
CA ASP A 142 10.90 14.30 -10.43
C ASP A 142 9.39 14.04 -10.62
N MET A 143 8.82 13.05 -9.93
CA MET A 143 7.38 12.77 -9.96
C MET A 143 6.55 13.92 -9.37
N THR A 144 7.10 14.62 -8.37
CA THR A 144 6.43 15.73 -7.66
C THR A 144 6.87 17.10 -8.16
N ASN A 145 7.44 17.18 -9.37
CA ASN A 145 7.86 18.45 -9.95
C ASN A 145 6.66 19.42 -10.08
N PRO A 146 6.78 20.69 -9.68
CA PRO A 146 5.70 21.67 -9.81
C PRO A 146 5.22 21.87 -11.25
N ASP A 147 6.14 21.71 -12.22
CA ASP A 147 5.82 21.76 -13.64
C ASP A 147 5.36 20.37 -14.14
N PRO A 148 4.08 20.21 -14.54
CA PRO A 148 3.55 18.91 -14.97
C PRO A 148 4.25 18.34 -16.20
N LEU A 149 4.85 19.19 -17.06
CA LEU A 149 5.57 18.74 -18.26
C LEU A 149 6.94 18.14 -17.94
N LYS A 150 7.50 18.45 -16.76
CA LYS A 150 8.78 17.90 -16.29
C LYS A 150 8.61 16.58 -15.53
N ARG A 151 7.38 16.21 -15.18
CA ARG A 151 7.10 14.93 -14.52
C ARG A 151 7.34 13.78 -15.50
N PRO A 152 7.92 12.66 -15.05
CA PRO A 152 8.04 11.47 -15.89
C PRO A 152 6.65 10.90 -16.19
N GLN A 153 6.50 10.22 -17.33
CA GLN A 153 5.31 9.40 -17.55
C GLN A 153 5.29 8.23 -16.55
N MET A 154 4.10 7.74 -16.18
CA MET A 154 3.98 6.64 -15.22
C MET A 154 4.78 5.39 -15.61
N SER A 155 4.83 5.07 -16.91
CA SER A 155 5.66 3.98 -17.45
C SER A 155 7.16 4.20 -17.22
N GLN A 156 7.63 5.43 -17.40
CA GLN A 156 9.01 5.82 -17.14
C GLN A 156 9.32 5.80 -15.63
N ALA A 157 8.40 6.28 -14.79
CA ALA A 157 8.54 6.23 -13.34
C ALA A 157 8.66 4.78 -12.85
N ALA A 158 7.80 3.88 -13.33
CA ALA A 158 7.86 2.45 -13.02
C ALA A 158 9.19 1.81 -13.49
N SER A 159 9.64 2.13 -14.71
CA SER A 159 10.92 1.65 -15.22
C SER A 159 12.10 2.14 -14.39
N ARG A 160 12.13 3.42 -14.03
CA ARG A 160 13.18 4.01 -13.18
C ARG A 160 13.19 3.36 -11.80
N LEU A 161 12.02 3.16 -11.20
CA LEU A 161 11.92 2.48 -9.90
C LEU A 161 12.50 1.06 -9.97
N ASN A 162 12.18 0.28 -11.02
CA ASN A 162 12.75 -1.05 -11.21
C ASN A 162 14.27 -0.99 -11.33
N SER A 163 14.82 -0.08 -12.14
CA SER A 163 16.28 0.09 -12.27
C SER A 163 16.94 0.47 -10.95
N ILE A 164 16.32 1.34 -10.16
CA ILE A 164 16.82 1.72 -8.83
C ILE A 164 16.84 0.48 -7.91
N ILE A 165 15.74 -0.29 -7.87
CA ILE A 165 15.62 -1.50 -7.05
C ILE A 165 16.65 -2.55 -7.45
N ASP A 166 16.87 -2.76 -8.74
CA ASP A 166 17.86 -3.71 -9.27
C ASP A 166 19.30 -3.30 -8.91
N GLY A 167 19.55 -2.00 -8.74
CA GLY A 167 20.83 -1.46 -8.27
C GLY A 167 21.07 -1.60 -6.76
N LEU A 168 20.06 -1.96 -5.97
CA LEU A 168 20.21 -2.10 -4.52
C LEU A 168 20.86 -3.44 -4.15
N SER A 169 21.80 -3.37 -3.20
CA SER A 169 22.36 -4.60 -2.63
C SER A 169 21.31 -5.41 -1.87
N ASP A 170 21.47 -6.73 -1.83
CA ASP A 170 20.64 -7.64 -1.03
C ASP A 170 20.57 -7.22 0.45
N TRP A 171 21.60 -6.53 0.97
CA TRP A 171 21.61 -6.02 2.34
C TRP A 171 20.81 -4.73 2.52
N GLN A 172 20.81 -3.82 1.55
CA GLN A 172 19.92 -2.65 1.55
C GLN A 172 18.46 -3.09 1.51
N LEU A 173 18.12 -4.06 0.66
CA LEU A 173 16.77 -4.64 0.56
C LEU A 173 16.33 -5.38 1.83
N ARG A 174 17.28 -5.87 2.64
CA ARG A 174 17.02 -6.53 3.93
C ARG A 174 17.10 -5.59 5.12
N SER A 175 17.40 -4.32 4.92
CA SER A 175 17.54 -3.35 6.00
C SER A 175 16.22 -3.21 6.78
N PRO A 176 16.28 -2.98 8.09
CA PRO A 176 15.07 -2.75 8.87
C PRO A 176 14.47 -1.38 8.53
N ILE A 177 13.15 -1.32 8.44
CA ILE A 177 12.42 -0.04 8.31
C ILE A 177 12.40 0.61 9.70
N VAL A 178 12.91 1.83 9.80
CA VAL A 178 13.00 2.59 11.05
C VAL A 178 12.44 3.99 10.84
N GLU A 179 11.57 4.46 11.73
CA GLU A 179 11.06 5.83 11.66
C GLU A 179 12.15 6.83 12.02
N VAL A 180 12.16 7.97 11.33
CA VAL A 180 12.99 9.11 11.68
C VAL A 180 12.60 9.57 13.10
N GLY A 181 13.62 9.86 13.91
CA GLY A 181 13.44 10.21 15.34
C GLY A 181 13.14 9.04 16.28
N GLN A 182 12.86 7.83 15.78
CA GLN A 182 12.60 6.68 16.65
C GLN A 182 13.89 6.09 17.23
N ARG A 183 14.01 6.13 18.56
CA ARG A 183 15.11 5.47 19.27
C ARG A 183 14.86 3.96 19.32
N THR A 184 15.56 3.21 18.47
CA THR A 184 15.44 1.75 18.40
C THR A 184 16.53 1.09 19.25
N LYS A 185 16.17 0.07 20.06
CA LYS A 185 17.13 -0.65 20.91
C LYS A 185 18.13 -1.41 20.04
N VAL A 186 19.41 -1.40 20.42
CA VAL A 186 20.49 -2.15 19.73
C VAL A 186 20.15 -3.65 19.61
N THR A 187 19.52 -4.22 20.65
CA THR A 187 19.07 -5.62 20.64
C THR A 187 18.07 -5.93 19.54
N THR A 188 17.24 -4.96 19.13
CA THR A 188 16.30 -5.12 18.00
C THR A 188 17.06 -5.24 16.68
N PHE A 189 18.09 -4.43 16.47
CA PHE A 189 18.94 -4.50 15.27
C PHE A 189 19.70 -5.83 15.20
N VAL A 190 20.32 -6.25 16.31
CA VAL A 190 21.03 -7.54 16.37
C VAL A 190 20.07 -8.69 16.00
N LYS A 191 18.91 -8.75 16.65
CA LYS A 191 17.88 -9.77 16.35
C LYS A 191 17.44 -9.73 14.88
N HIS A 192 17.25 -8.55 14.32
CA HIS A 192 16.90 -8.38 12.91
C HIS A 192 17.98 -8.95 12.00
N TRP A 193 19.23 -8.55 12.18
CA TRP A 193 20.33 -9.01 11.33
C TRP A 193 20.60 -10.50 11.46
N THR A 194 20.51 -11.08 12.67
CA THR A 194 20.55 -12.54 12.84
C THR A 194 19.46 -13.24 12.02
N LYS A 195 18.23 -12.71 12.02
CA LYS A 195 17.13 -13.26 11.22
C LYS A 195 17.38 -13.12 9.72
N GLN A 196 17.96 -12.02 9.25
CA GLN A 196 18.29 -11.82 7.83
C GLN A 196 19.43 -12.72 7.37
N LEU A 197 20.45 -12.93 8.19
CA LEU A 197 21.54 -13.89 7.92
C LEU A 197 20.98 -15.30 7.73
N VAL A 198 20.09 -15.76 8.62
CA VAL A 198 19.42 -17.07 8.50
C VAL A 198 18.60 -17.16 7.20
N ARG A 199 17.93 -16.07 6.79
CA ARG A 199 17.16 -16.05 5.53
C ARG A 199 18.05 -16.17 4.31
N LYS A 200 19.16 -15.42 4.30
CA LYS A 200 20.15 -15.46 3.23
C LYS A 200 20.79 -16.84 3.11
N ALA A 201 21.20 -17.42 4.24
CA ALA A 201 21.75 -18.79 4.28
C ALA A 201 20.76 -19.86 3.81
N ARG A 202 19.45 -19.62 3.95
CA ARG A 202 18.37 -20.49 3.45
C ARG A 202 17.95 -20.19 2.00
N GLY A 203 18.65 -19.31 1.29
CA GLY A 203 18.33 -18.94 -0.09
C GLY A 203 17.02 -18.17 -0.27
N ILE A 204 16.46 -17.59 0.80
CA ILE A 204 15.23 -16.80 0.71
C ILE A 204 15.57 -15.43 0.12
N PRO A 205 15.01 -15.03 -1.03
CA PRO A 205 15.35 -13.75 -1.68
C PRO A 205 14.94 -12.56 -0.80
N ALA A 206 15.62 -11.42 -0.96
CA ALA A 206 15.29 -10.19 -0.22
C ALA A 206 13.90 -9.67 -0.64
N ILE A 207 13.65 -9.64 -1.95
CA ILE A 207 12.33 -9.36 -2.53
C ILE A 207 11.68 -10.71 -2.89
N PRO A 208 10.54 -11.07 -2.25
CA PRO A 208 9.81 -12.27 -2.61
C PRO A 208 9.28 -12.20 -4.04
N LYS A 209 9.40 -13.31 -4.78
CA LYS A 209 8.73 -13.47 -6.08
C LYS A 209 7.29 -13.89 -5.84
N VAL A 210 6.33 -13.25 -6.53
CA VAL A 210 4.88 -13.46 -6.36
C VAL A 210 4.23 -13.90 -7.66
#